data_AF-A0A351TC98-F1
#
_entry.id   AF-A0A351TC98-F1
#
_cell.length_a   1.000
_cell.length_b   1.000
_cell.length_c   1.000
_cell.angle_alpha   90.00
_cell.angle_beta   90.00
_cell.angle_gamma   90.00
#
_symmetry.space_group_name_H-M   'P 1'
#
loop_
_entity.id
_entity.type
_entity.pdbx_description
1 polymer ?
#
loop_
_entity_poly.entity_id
_entity_poly.type
_entity_poly.pdbx_seq_one_letter_code
_entity_poly.pdbx_strand_id
1 'polypeptide(L)'
;MEAIPEIAKNIPDFKAFIIVSKSKNNPANFELELIKKLKLEKNIVWIDSVEYEEIKKYILASDFVIIPSLAEGFGFAAAETCAL
;
A
#
# COMPACT_ATOMS: atom_id res chain seq x y z
N MET A 1 -7.15 1.80 3.13
CA MET A 1 -7.98 2.09 1.94
C MET A 1 -8.89 3.30 2.13
N GLU A 2 -9.69 3.36 3.20
CA GLU A 2 -10.73 4.39 3.37
C GLU A 2 -10.24 5.84 3.47
N ALA A 3 -8.99 6.08 3.88
CA ALA A 3 -8.39 7.42 3.90
C ALA A 3 -7.95 7.91 2.50
N ILE A 4 -7.73 6.99 1.55
CA ILE A 4 -7.17 7.32 0.22
C ILE A 4 -8.04 8.32 -0.56
N PRO A 5 -9.39 8.24 -0.58
CA PRO A 5 -10.22 9.22 -1.29
C PRO A 5 -9.96 10.66 -0.84
N GLU A 6 -9.73 10.88 0.46
CA GLU A 6 -9.46 12.22 0.97
C GLU A 6 -8.04 12.68 0.63
N ILE A 7 -7.06 11.77 0.72
CA ILE A 7 -5.68 12.05 0.29
C ILE A 7 -5.66 12.45 -1.19
N ALA A 8 -6.34 11.68 -2.06
CA ALA A 8 -6.38 11.92 -3.50
C ALA A 8 -7.07 13.23 -3.90
N LYS A 9 -7.94 13.80 -3.05
CA LYS A 9 -8.50 15.15 -3.27
C LYS A 9 -7.47 16.25 -2.98
N ASN A 10 -6.59 16.02 -2.01
CA ASN A 10 -5.67 17.04 -1.50
C ASN A 10 -4.28 16.95 -2.15
N ILE A 11 -3.91 15.79 -2.71
CA ILE A 11 -2.63 15.56 -3.38
C ILE A 11 -2.90 15.22 -4.86
N PRO A 12 -2.67 16.18 -5.78
CA PRO A 12 -2.78 15.93 -7.21
C PRO A 12 -1.88 14.76 -7.66
N ASP A 13 -2.33 13.99 -8.64
CA ASP A 13 -1.61 12.84 -9.20
C ASP A 13 -1.21 11.73 -8.21
N PHE A 14 -1.81 11.73 -7.01
CA PHE A 14 -1.57 10.71 -5.99
C PHE A 14 -1.76 9.28 -6.51
N LYS A 15 -0.74 8.45 -6.28
CA LYS A 15 -0.76 7.00 -6.51
C LYS A 15 -0.34 6.27 -5.23
N ALA A 16 -1.15 5.30 -4.81
CA ALA A 16 -0.82 4.36 -3.76
C ALA A 16 -0.38 3.04 -4.37
N PHE A 17 0.85 2.64 -4.09
CA PHE A 17 1.35 1.30 -4.39
C PHE A 17 0.94 0.36 -3.26
N ILE A 18 0.20 -0.70 -3.58
CA ILE A 18 -0.28 -1.67 -2.58
C ILE A 18 0.26 -3.04 -2.95
N ILE A 19 1.27 -3.45 -2.20
CA ILE A 19 1.91 -4.76 -2.34
C ILE A 19 1.15 -5.76 -1.47
N VAL A 20 0.62 -6.83 -2.07
CA VAL A 20 -0.16 -7.85 -1.37
C VAL A 20 0.56 -9.18 -1.30
N SER A 21 0.33 -9.93 -0.21
CA SER A 21 0.92 -11.26 -0.06
C SER A 21 0.23 -12.30 -0.94
N LYS A 22 0.98 -13.34 -1.33
CA LYS A 22 0.45 -14.45 -2.11
C LYS A 22 -0.35 -15.39 -1.20
N SER A 23 -1.66 -15.18 -1.07
CA SER A 23 -2.54 -16.05 -0.28
C SER A 23 -3.30 -17.06 -1.16
N LYS A 24 -3.34 -18.34 -0.73
CA LYS A 24 -4.21 -19.38 -1.33
C LYS A 24 -5.70 -19.13 -1.06
N ASN A 25 -6.04 -18.41 0.00
CA ASN A 25 -7.40 -18.03 0.39
C ASN A 25 -7.47 -16.50 0.37
N ASN A 26 -7.72 -15.96 -0.82
CA ASN A 26 -7.37 -14.58 -1.14
C ASN A 26 -8.23 -13.55 -0.36
N PRO A 27 -7.67 -12.79 0.60
CA PRO A 27 -8.37 -11.65 1.18
C PRO A 27 -8.57 -10.53 0.15
N ALA A 28 -7.79 -10.51 -0.94
CA ALA A 28 -7.83 -9.47 -1.98
C ALA A 28 -9.24 -9.17 -2.52
N ASN A 29 -10.19 -10.09 -2.42
CA ASN A 29 -11.58 -9.79 -2.78
C ASN A 29 -12.13 -8.61 -1.97
N PHE A 30 -11.83 -8.50 -0.67
CA PHE A 30 -12.31 -7.39 0.14
C PHE A 30 -11.65 -6.06 -0.26
N GLU A 31 -10.32 -6.03 -0.38
CA GLU A 31 -9.61 -4.83 -0.81
C GLU A 31 -10.01 -4.40 -2.22
N LEU A 32 -10.14 -5.33 -3.17
CA LEU A 32 -10.57 -5.02 -4.54
C LEU A 32 -12.01 -4.50 -4.59
N GLU A 33 -12.92 -5.04 -3.78
CA GLU A 33 -14.28 -4.51 -3.66
C GLU A 33 -14.30 -3.11 -3.01
N LEU A 34 -13.43 -2.86 -2.03
CA LEU A 34 -13.23 -1.51 -1.47
C LEU A 34 -12.70 -0.53 -2.51
N ILE A 35 -11.74 -0.95 -3.34
CA ILE A 35 -11.19 -0.13 -4.42
C ILE A 35 -12.31 0.32 -5.36
N LYS A 36 -13.18 -0.62 -5.79
CA LYS A 36 -14.34 -0.30 -6.64
C LYS A 36 -15.35 0.59 -5.94
N LYS A 37 -15.75 0.23 -4.72
CA LYS A 37 -16.75 0.97 -3.93
C LYS A 37 -16.32 2.42 -3.70
N LEU A 38 -15.04 2.64 -3.45
CA LEU A 38 -14.45 3.96 -3.20
C LEU A 38 -13.96 4.66 -4.47
N LYS A 39 -14.10 4.02 -5.65
CA LYS A 39 -13.67 4.54 -6.98
C LYS A 39 -12.18 4.91 -7.03
N LEU A 40 -11.35 4.04 -6.47
CA LEU A 40 -9.90 4.27 -6.32
C LEU A 40 -9.05 3.63 -7.43
N GLU A 41 -9.66 3.10 -8.49
CA GLU A 41 -8.98 2.37 -9.57
C GLU A 41 -7.92 3.22 -10.26
N LYS A 42 -8.11 4.53 -10.31
CA LYS A 42 -7.14 5.47 -10.88
C LYS A 42 -6.04 5.87 -9.90
N ASN A 43 -6.22 5.66 -8.60
CA ASN A 43 -5.26 6.07 -7.57
C ASN A 43 -4.44 4.91 -7.02
N ILE A 44 -4.81 3.67 -7.31
CA ILE A 44 -4.13 2.49 -6.75
C ILE A 44 -3.38 1.74 -7.85
N VAL A 45 -2.12 1.41 -7.56
CA VAL A 45 -1.33 0.44 -8.31
C VAL A 45 -1.27 -0.83 -7.46
N TRP A 46 -2.01 -1.84 -7.90
CA TRP A 46 -2.03 -3.15 -7.24
C TRP A 46 -0.81 -3.95 -7.66
N ILE A 47 -0.02 -4.40 -6.70
CA ILE A 47 1.20 -5.18 -6.93
C ILE A 47 1.04 -6.51 -6.20
N ASP A 48 1.14 -7.60 -6.93
CA ASP A 48 1.17 -8.94 -6.34
C ASP A 48 2.44 -9.13 -5.50
N SER A 49 2.53 -10.25 -4.78
CA SER A 49 3.70 -10.55 -3.96
C SER A 49 4.99 -10.47 -4.75
N VAL A 50 5.93 -9.67 -4.25
CA VAL A 50 7.29 -9.53 -4.79
C VAL A 50 8.31 -10.15 -3.86
N GLU A 51 9.50 -10.42 -4.38
CA GLU A 51 10.64 -10.83 -3.56
C GLU A 51 11.06 -9.70 -2.61
N TYR A 52 11.59 -10.05 -1.44
CA TYR A 52 11.94 -9.07 -0.40
C TYR A 52 12.89 -7.98 -0.92
N GLU A 53 13.87 -8.34 -1.76
CA GLU A 53 14.82 -7.37 -2.32
C GLU A 53 14.16 -6.36 -3.26
N GLU A 54 13.05 -6.73 -3.91
CA GLU A 54 12.29 -5.83 -4.77
C GLU A 54 11.47 -4.83 -3.97
N ILE A 55 11.08 -5.14 -2.73
CA ILE A 55 10.32 -4.23 -1.85
C ILE A 55 11.09 -2.90 -1.66
N LYS A 56 12.41 -2.98 -1.49
CA LYS A 56 13.28 -1.82 -1.33
C LYS A 56 13.17 -0.84 -2.50
N LYS A 57 13.00 -1.34 -3.72
CA LYS A 57 12.85 -0.49 -4.92
C LYS A 57 11.56 0.32 -4.88
N TYR A 58 10.47 -0.29 -4.40
CA TYR A 58 9.20 0.41 -4.23
C TYR A 58 9.27 1.46 -3.11
N ILE A 59 9.94 1.15 -2.00
CA ILE A 59 10.16 2.11 -0.91
C ILE A 59 10.95 3.32 -1.43
N LEU A 60 12.11 3.09 -2.07
CA LEU A 60 12.96 4.15 -2.61
C LEU A 60 12.30 4.98 -3.72
N ALA A 61 11.33 4.41 -4.43
CA ALA A 61 10.57 5.11 -5.47
C ALA A 61 9.36 5.88 -4.93
N SER A 62 9.04 5.75 -3.65
CA SER A 62 7.86 6.37 -3.04
C SER A 62 8.22 7.68 -2.34
N ASP A 63 7.39 8.71 -2.49
CA ASP A 63 7.53 9.95 -1.72
C ASP A 63 7.23 9.74 -0.23
N PHE A 64 6.34 8.79 0.08
CA PHE A 64 5.92 8.45 1.44
C PHE A 64 5.67 6.95 1.56
N VAL A 65 5.97 6.40 2.75
CA VAL A 65 5.56 5.05 3.15
C VAL A 65 4.53 5.17 4.27
N ILE A 66 3.42 4.46 4.13
CA ILE A 66 2.33 4.44 5.10
C ILE A 66 2.28 3.07 5.77
N ILE A 67 2.32 3.06 7.10
CA ILE A 67 2.21 1.84 7.92
C ILE A 67 0.89 1.94 8.70
N PRO A 68 -0.22 1.41 8.17
CA PRO A 68 -1.56 1.64 8.72
C PRO A 68 -1.95 0.61 9.80
N SER A 69 -0.98 0.06 10.54
CA SER A 69 -1.25 -0.93 11.57
C SER A 69 -1.92 -0.30 12.79
N LEU A 70 -2.99 -0.91 13.31
CA LEU A 70 -3.62 -0.47 14.57
C LEU A 70 -2.71 -0.66 15.79
N ALA A 71 -1.94 -1.75 15.79
CA ALA A 71 -0.92 -2.05 16.78
C ALA A 71 0.23 -2.78 16.09
N GLU A 72 1.46 -2.41 16.45
CA GLU A 72 2.68 -3.00 15.92
C GLU A 72 3.59 -3.39 17.09
N GLY A 73 4.24 -4.55 17.01
CA GLY A 73 5.12 -5.02 18.08
C GLY A 73 6.43 -4.23 18.13
N PHE A 74 7.20 -4.29 17.04
CA PHE A 74 8.50 -3.61 16.93
C PHE A 74 8.52 -2.51 15.86
N GLY A 75 7.71 -2.63 14.81
CA GLY A 75 7.72 -1.68 13.69
C GLY A 75 8.89 -1.86 12.73
N PHE A 76 9.24 -3.11 12.40
CA PHE A 76 10.31 -3.39 11.43
C PHE A 76 10.09 -2.68 10.09
N ALA A 77 8.85 -2.61 9.59
CA ALA A 77 8.56 -1.90 8.35
C ALA A 77 8.94 -0.41 8.42
N ALA A 78 8.72 0.24 9.58
CA ALA A 78 9.11 1.64 9.79
C ALA A 78 10.63 1.77 9.88
N ALA A 79 11.27 0.90 10.67
CA ALA A 79 12.72 0.90 10.84
C ALA A 79 13.47 0.63 9.52
N GLU A 80 13.03 -0.36 8.75
CA GLU A 80 13.58 -0.69 7.43
C GLU A 80 13.38 0.46 6.44
N THR A 81 12.20 1.09 6.44
CA THR A 81 11.93 2.25 5.59
C THR A 81 12.86 3.42 5.91
N CYS A 82 13.06 3.75 7.19
CA CYS A 82 13.93 4.85 7.61
C CYS A 82 15.42 4.56 7.38
N ALA A 83 15.81 3.29 7.19
CA ALA A 83 17.20 2.90 6.96
C ALA A 83 17.61 2.94 5.48
N LEU A 84 16.65 3.06 4.56
CA LEU A 84 16.84 3.17 3.11
C LEU A 84 16.93 4.64 2.66
#